data_AF-A0A929C9Z7-F1
#
_entry.id   AF-A0A929C9Z7-F1
#
_cell.length_a   1.000
_cell.length_b   1.000
_cell.length_c   1.000
_cell.angle_alpha   90.00
_cell.angle_beta   90.00
_cell.angle_gamma   90.00
#
_symmetry.space_group_name_H-M   'P 1'
#
loop_
_entity.id
_entity.type
_entity.pdbx_description
1 polymer ?
#
loop_
_entity_poly.entity_id
_entity_poly.type
_entity_poly.pdbx_seq_one_letter_code
_entity_poly.pdbx_strand_id
1 'polypeptide(L)'
;MFLMQFCTGPSERHEIIDPAVVSADNIITKRNLSPLHKAFLARFLPEIHTANNKILLIRNNMLDLQDAVKDDDKFDDTNLQELNRVLKKYRLDPLKESPLPASEKIEGAIQELLRRVDIIPVQLVMAQAIIESGWGKSDFAKHGNNYFGVHCYTEGCGVKPAGNDSADFYVKTYSS
;
A
#
# COMPACT_ATOMS: atom_id res chain seq x y z
N MET A 1 -6.31 23.52 10.80
CA MET A 1 -4.97 23.15 11.30
C MET A 1 -4.88 21.64 11.23
N PHE A 2 -4.45 21.09 10.08
CA PHE A 2 -4.24 19.65 9.95
C PHE A 2 -2.94 19.33 10.70
N LEU A 3 -3.04 18.70 11.87
CA LEU A 3 -1.88 18.17 12.56
C LEU A 3 -1.25 17.12 11.63
N MET A 4 -0.09 17.42 11.07
CA MET A 4 0.82 16.38 10.64
C MET A 4 1.33 15.72 11.92
N GLN A 5 0.63 14.67 12.37
CA GLN A 5 1.14 13.76 13.38
C GLN A 5 2.36 13.07 12.77
N PHE A 6 3.55 13.54 13.12
CA PHE A 6 4.78 12.82 12.80
C PHE A 6 4.82 11.54 13.65
N CYS A 7 5.25 10.45 13.02
CA CYS A 7 5.22 9.08 13.52
C CYS A 7 5.72 8.93 14.98
N THR A 8 4.84 8.45 15.85
CA THR A 8 5.15 8.05 17.24
C THR A 8 5.07 6.54 17.41
N GLY A 9 5.87 5.82 16.62
CA GLY A 9 6.24 4.43 16.92
C GLY A 9 5.39 3.31 16.29
N PRO A 10 5.94 2.08 16.25
CA PRO A 10 5.38 0.94 15.53
C PRO A 10 4.14 0.29 16.18
N SER A 11 3.64 0.79 17.32
CA SER A 11 2.54 0.16 18.07
C SER A 11 1.23 0.95 18.05
N GLU A 12 1.16 2.08 17.34
CA GLU A 12 -0.03 2.93 17.37
C GLU A 12 -1.06 2.53 16.30
N ARG A 13 -2.34 2.48 16.72
CA ARG A 13 -3.48 2.39 15.81
C ARG A 13 -3.60 3.72 15.09
N HIS A 14 -3.64 3.67 13.77
CA HIS A 14 -3.75 4.88 12.97
C HIS A 14 -5.19 5.10 12.55
N GLU A 15 -5.59 6.37 12.54
CA GLU A 15 -6.90 6.79 12.06
C GLU A 15 -7.01 6.58 10.54
N ILE A 16 -8.15 6.05 10.12
CA ILE A 16 -8.51 5.95 8.70
C ILE A 16 -8.93 7.33 8.22
N ILE A 17 -8.25 7.85 7.20
CA ILE A 17 -8.49 9.20 6.69
C ILE A 17 -9.53 9.12 5.58
N ASP A 18 -10.65 9.83 5.66
CA ASP A 18 -11.59 9.90 4.53
C ASP A 18 -10.91 10.46 3.27
N PRO A 19 -10.72 9.65 2.20
CA PRO A 19 -10.06 10.10 0.99
C PRO A 19 -10.77 11.26 0.30
N ALA A 20 -12.09 11.41 0.50
CA ALA A 20 -12.88 12.50 -0.08
C ALA A 20 -12.62 13.85 0.60
N VAL A 21 -12.12 13.85 1.84
CA VAL A 21 -11.83 15.06 2.63
C VAL A 21 -10.37 15.50 2.48
N VAL A 22 -9.51 14.67 1.87
CA VAL A 22 -8.13 15.03 1.60
C VAL A 22 -8.07 16.00 0.42
N SER A 23 -8.15 17.28 0.76
CA SER A 23 -7.98 18.36 -0.20
C SER A 23 -6.50 18.53 -0.58
N ALA A 24 -6.23 18.47 -1.88
CA ALA A 24 -4.94 18.85 -2.45
C ALA A 24 -4.67 20.36 -2.34
N ASP A 25 -5.61 21.18 -1.83
CA ASP A 25 -5.52 22.64 -1.81
C ASP A 25 -4.28 23.13 -1.06
N ASN A 26 -3.86 22.46 0.02
CA ASN A 26 -2.64 22.83 0.75
C ASN A 26 -1.34 22.59 -0.06
N ILE A 27 -1.34 21.65 -1.00
CA ILE A 27 -0.22 21.33 -1.89
C ILE A 27 -0.30 22.21 -3.15
N ILE A 28 -1.51 22.44 -3.65
CA ILE A 28 -1.84 23.17 -4.88
C ILE A 28 -1.65 24.69 -4.75
N THR A 29 -1.88 25.26 -3.56
CA THR A 29 -1.83 26.71 -3.32
C THR A 29 -0.42 27.26 -3.10
N LYS A 30 0.54 26.43 -2.68
CA LYS A 30 1.89 26.88 -2.30
C LYS A 30 2.90 26.94 -3.45
N ARG A 31 2.57 26.45 -4.64
CA ARG A 31 3.48 26.42 -5.80
C ARG A 31 2.77 26.91 -7.06
N ASN A 32 3.50 27.60 -7.93
CA ASN A 32 3.01 28.02 -9.24
C ASN A 32 2.95 26.81 -10.20
N LEU A 33 1.97 25.92 -9.97
CA LEU A 33 1.75 24.71 -10.75
C LEU A 33 0.81 24.98 -11.92
N SER A 34 1.07 24.36 -13.07
CA SER A 34 0.14 24.37 -14.21
C SER A 34 -1.20 23.72 -13.83
N PRO A 35 -2.32 24.09 -14.48
CA PRO A 35 -3.61 23.44 -14.26
C PRO A 35 -3.55 21.91 -14.41
N LEU A 36 -2.76 21.41 -15.36
CA LEU A 36 -2.57 19.99 -15.58
C LEU A 36 -1.87 19.30 -14.39
N HIS A 37 -0.84 19.92 -13.83
CA HIS A 37 -0.16 19.38 -12.65
C HIS A 37 -1.08 19.37 -11.43
N LYS A 38 -1.91 20.41 -11.27
CA LYS A 38 -2.93 20.46 -10.21
C LYS A 38 -3.97 19.34 -10.37
N ALA A 39 -4.46 19.12 -11.58
CA ALA A 39 -5.40 18.04 -11.89
C ALA A 39 -4.80 16.65 -11.62
N PHE A 40 -3.51 16.45 -11.94
CA PHE A 40 -2.79 15.22 -11.61
C PHE A 40 -2.77 14.97 -10.10
N LEU A 41 -2.35 15.97 -9.30
CA LEU A 41 -2.31 15.85 -7.84
C LEU A 41 -3.69 15.55 -7.25
N ALA A 42 -4.72 16.27 -7.72
CA ALA A 42 -6.09 16.11 -7.26
C ALA A 42 -6.66 14.72 -7.57
N ARG A 43 -6.28 14.11 -8.70
CA ARG A 43 -6.65 12.73 -9.05
C ARG A 43 -5.94 11.70 -8.18
N PHE A 44 -4.64 11.87 -7.95
CA PHE A 44 -3.81 10.85 -7.30
C PHE A 44 -3.95 10.82 -5.79
N LEU A 45 -4.17 11.96 -5.16
CA LEU A 45 -4.15 12.07 -3.71
C LEU A 45 -5.20 11.15 -3.03
N PRO A 46 -6.48 11.13 -3.46
CA PRO A 46 -7.47 10.21 -2.89
C PRO A 46 -7.12 8.74 -3.08
N GLU A 47 -6.51 8.37 -4.20
CA GLU A 47 -6.11 6.98 -4.48
C GLU A 47 -5.00 6.51 -3.54
N ILE A 48 -4.01 7.38 -3.27
CA ILE A 48 -2.94 7.09 -2.32
C ILE A 48 -3.51 6.90 -0.92
N HIS A 49 -4.41 7.78 -0.48
CA HIS A 49 -5.07 7.63 0.82
C HIS A 49 -5.95 6.38 0.89
N THR A 50 -6.68 6.05 -0.17
CA THR A 50 -7.46 4.83 -0.27
C THR A 50 -6.58 3.58 -0.13
N ALA A 51 -5.42 3.55 -0.78
CA ALA A 51 -4.45 2.46 -0.65
C ALA A 51 -3.86 2.38 0.77
N ASN A 52 -3.45 3.51 1.33
CA ASN A 52 -2.92 3.57 2.70
C ASN A 52 -3.97 3.15 3.73
N ASN A 53 -5.23 3.54 3.59
CA ASN A 53 -6.31 3.10 4.47
C ASN A 53 -6.51 1.58 4.43
N LYS A 54 -6.40 0.95 3.26
CA LYS A 54 -6.44 -0.51 3.14
C LYS A 54 -5.27 -1.17 3.89
N ILE A 55 -4.10 -0.54 3.91
CA ILE A 55 -2.95 -1.02 4.70
C ILE A 55 -3.23 -0.82 6.19
N LEU A 56 -3.78 0.32 6.60
CA LEU A 56 -4.12 0.61 7.99
C LEU A 56 -5.18 -0.33 8.56
N LEU A 57 -6.19 -0.71 7.77
CA LEU A 57 -7.16 -1.71 8.19
C LEU A 57 -6.47 -3.04 8.55
N ILE A 58 -5.54 -3.49 7.71
CA ILE A 58 -4.76 -4.70 8.00
C ILE A 58 -3.90 -4.50 9.25
N ARG A 59 -3.21 -3.36 9.35
CA ARG A 59 -2.35 -3.05 10.50
C ARG A 59 -3.13 -3.02 11.81
N ASN A 60 -4.25 -2.33 11.86
CA ASN A 60 -5.09 -2.21 13.05
C ASN A 60 -5.66 -3.58 13.46
N ASN A 61 -6.08 -4.40 12.49
CA ASN A 61 -6.45 -5.79 12.76
C ASN A 61 -5.27 -6.60 13.35
N MET A 62 -4.04 -6.43 12.86
CA MET A 62 -2.88 -7.13 13.44
C MET A 62 -2.57 -6.66 14.86
N LEU A 63 -2.83 -5.39 15.19
CA LEU A 63 -2.74 -4.89 16.57
C LEU A 63 -3.85 -5.50 17.45
N ASP A 64 -5.08 -5.63 16.95
CA ASP A 64 -6.17 -6.34 17.65
C ASP A 64 -5.79 -7.79 17.93
N LEU A 65 -5.22 -8.49 16.94
CA LEU A 65 -4.73 -9.85 17.12
C LEU A 65 -3.59 -9.92 18.14
N GLN A 66 -2.67 -8.96 18.13
CA GLN A 66 -1.59 -8.89 19.12
C GLN A 66 -2.13 -8.74 20.55
N ASP A 67 -3.18 -7.94 20.73
CA ASP A 67 -3.83 -7.77 22.02
C ASP A 67 -4.60 -9.04 22.44
N ALA A 68 -5.28 -9.69 21.49
CA ALA A 68 -6.00 -10.94 21.73
C ALA A 68 -5.08 -12.11 22.11
N VAL A 69 -3.88 -12.23 21.54
CA VAL A 69 -2.92 -13.30 21.88
C VAL A 69 -2.45 -13.23 23.34
N LYS A 70 -2.55 -12.08 23.99
CA LYS A 70 -2.19 -11.91 25.41
C LYS A 70 -3.30 -12.39 26.36
N ASP A 71 -4.49 -12.66 25.83
CA ASP A 71 -5.69 -13.06 26.56
C ASP A 71 -6.28 -14.29 25.88
N ASP A 72 -5.92 -15.48 26.37
CA ASP A 72 -6.25 -16.78 25.72
C ASP A 72 -7.75 -16.95 25.42
N ASP A 73 -8.65 -16.28 26.15
CA ASP A 73 -10.10 -16.33 25.90
C ASP A 73 -10.55 -15.50 24.67
N LYS A 74 -9.67 -14.66 24.11
CA LYS A 74 -9.98 -13.75 22.99
C LYS A 74 -9.38 -14.18 21.66
N PHE A 75 -8.41 -15.11 21.65
CA PHE A 75 -7.79 -15.61 20.43
C PHE A 75 -8.42 -16.93 19.99
N ASP A 76 -9.26 -16.87 18.97
CA ASP A 76 -10.02 -18.01 18.44
C ASP A 76 -9.58 -18.45 17.03
N ASP A 77 -10.26 -19.46 16.48
CA ASP A 77 -9.98 -19.95 15.12
C ASP A 77 -10.21 -18.89 14.03
N THR A 78 -11.13 -17.94 14.25
CA THR A 78 -11.38 -16.84 13.31
C THR A 78 -10.17 -15.91 13.24
N ASN A 79 -9.61 -15.57 14.39
CA ASN A 79 -8.38 -14.80 14.51
C ASN A 79 -7.21 -15.50 13.82
N LEU A 80 -7.07 -16.81 14.02
CA LEU A 80 -6.04 -17.62 13.37
C LEU A 80 -6.21 -17.68 11.84
N GLN A 81 -7.44 -17.78 11.34
CA GLN A 81 -7.73 -17.74 9.90
C GLN A 81 -7.38 -16.39 9.29
N GLU A 82 -7.72 -15.29 9.95
CA GLU A 82 -7.39 -13.94 9.50
C GLU A 82 -5.87 -13.72 9.49
N LEU A 83 -5.16 -14.14 10.54
CA LEU A 83 -3.69 -14.10 10.59
C LEU A 83 -3.09 -14.85 9.40
N ASN A 84 -3.52 -16.10 9.17
CA ASN A 84 -3.02 -16.92 8.06
C ASN A 84 -3.30 -16.30 6.69
N ARG A 85 -4.46 -15.66 6.52
CA ARG A 85 -4.81 -14.93 5.30
C ARG A 85 -3.82 -13.79 5.04
N VAL A 86 -3.48 -13.01 6.06
CA VAL A 86 -2.51 -11.90 5.94
C VAL A 86 -1.10 -12.44 5.73
N LEU A 87 -0.67 -13.47 6.46
CA LEU A 87 0.64 -14.11 6.27
C LEU A 87 0.83 -14.58 4.83
N LYS A 88 -0.18 -15.25 4.25
CA LYS A 88 -0.16 -15.67 2.85
C LYS A 88 -0.08 -14.49 1.89
N LYS A 89 -0.82 -13.41 2.14
CA LYS A 89 -0.78 -12.18 1.33
C LYS A 89 0.62 -11.55 1.32
N TYR A 90 1.31 -11.57 2.45
CA TYR A 90 2.67 -11.03 2.59
C TYR A 90 3.77 -12.07 2.33
N ARG A 91 3.39 -13.30 1.92
CA ARG A 91 4.30 -14.42 1.61
C ARG A 91 5.26 -14.73 2.76
N LEU A 92 4.74 -14.71 3.98
CA LEU A 92 5.49 -15.07 5.18
C LEU A 92 5.09 -16.48 5.62
N ASP A 93 6.10 -17.26 6.01
CA ASP A 93 5.92 -18.61 6.59
C ASP A 93 6.40 -18.69 8.06
N PRO A 94 6.03 -17.76 8.96
CA PRO A 94 6.57 -17.70 10.32
C PRO A 94 6.03 -18.82 11.22
N LEU A 95 5.00 -19.56 10.78
CA LEU A 95 4.45 -20.71 11.48
C LEU A 95 5.10 -22.05 11.07
N LYS A 96 6.16 -22.03 10.25
CA LYS A 96 6.95 -23.23 9.95
C LYS A 96 7.50 -23.87 11.22
N GLU A 97 7.85 -25.16 11.12
CA GLU A 97 8.35 -25.95 12.25
C GLU A 97 9.44 -25.20 13.01
N SER A 98 9.09 -24.84 14.24
CA SER A 98 9.92 -24.11 15.18
C SER A 98 9.71 -24.76 16.54
N PRO A 99 10.74 -24.85 17.39
CA PRO A 99 10.62 -25.47 18.71
C PRO A 99 9.81 -24.62 19.71
N LEU A 100 9.42 -23.40 19.32
CA LEU A 100 8.68 -22.49 20.19
C LEU A 100 7.24 -22.97 20.49
N PRO A 101 6.65 -22.54 21.61
CA PRO A 101 5.21 -22.67 21.86
C PRO A 101 4.37 -22.02 20.76
N ALA A 102 3.13 -22.49 20.59
CA ALA A 102 2.23 -21.97 19.56
C ALA A 102 1.94 -20.46 19.72
N SER A 103 1.70 -20.00 20.95
CA SER A 103 1.47 -18.58 21.27
C SER A 103 2.66 -17.69 20.89
N GLU A 104 3.89 -18.11 21.21
CA GLU A 104 5.11 -17.37 20.85
C GLU A 104 5.32 -17.29 19.33
N LYS A 105 4.99 -18.36 18.58
CA LYS A 105 5.04 -18.33 17.10
C LYS A 105 4.03 -17.35 16.52
N ILE A 106 2.81 -17.36 17.05
CA ILE A 106 1.74 -16.46 16.63
C ILE A 106 2.15 -15.01 16.92
N GLU A 107 2.65 -14.73 18.12
CA GLU A 107 3.12 -13.39 18.47
C GLU A 107 4.26 -12.93 17.55
N GLY A 108 5.27 -13.77 17.34
CA GLY A 108 6.37 -13.48 16.42
C GLY A 108 5.92 -13.24 14.98
N ALA A 109 4.93 -14.02 14.51
CA ALA A 109 4.33 -13.84 13.19
C ALA A 109 3.61 -12.48 13.06
N ILE A 110 2.86 -12.07 14.08
CA ILE A 110 2.18 -10.78 14.12
C ILE A 110 3.19 -9.64 14.17
N GLN A 111 4.25 -9.76 14.97
CA GLN A 111 5.31 -8.76 15.05
C GLN A 111 6.04 -8.58 13.70
N GLU A 112 6.35 -9.66 13.00
CA GLU A 112 6.96 -9.60 11.66
C GLU A 112 6.02 -8.96 10.63
N LEU A 113 4.70 -9.24 10.70
CA LEU A 113 3.71 -8.54 9.89
C LEU A 113 3.67 -7.04 10.19
N LEU A 114 3.65 -6.65 11.46
CA LEU A 114 3.63 -5.23 11.86
C LEU A 114 4.89 -4.46 11.42
N ARG A 115 6.01 -5.14 11.14
CA ARG A 115 7.19 -4.52 10.51
C ARG A 115 7.02 -4.25 9.01
N ARG A 116 6.10 -4.94 8.33
CA ARG A 116 5.90 -4.87 6.87
C ARG A 116 4.61 -4.18 6.46
N VAL A 117 3.61 -4.16 7.33
CA VAL A 117 2.27 -3.62 7.06
C VAL A 117 2.21 -2.19 7.60
N ASP A 118 2.75 -1.24 6.85
CA ASP A 118 2.67 0.18 7.23
C ASP A 118 2.40 1.06 6.01
N ILE A 119 1.84 2.25 6.27
CA ILE A 119 1.52 3.21 5.22
C ILE A 119 2.78 3.68 4.51
N ILE A 120 2.61 4.02 3.24
CA ILE A 120 3.69 4.66 2.49
C ILE A 120 3.45 6.18 2.54
N PRO A 121 4.47 6.99 2.86
CA PRO A 121 4.32 8.44 2.89
C PRO A 121 3.74 8.97 1.58
N VAL A 122 2.67 9.76 1.67
CA VAL A 122 1.93 10.26 0.51
C VAL A 122 2.83 11.01 -0.48
N GLN A 123 3.75 11.80 0.07
CA GLN A 123 4.71 12.59 -0.71
C GLN A 123 5.66 11.69 -1.52
N LEU A 124 6.04 10.52 -0.98
CA LEU A 124 6.93 9.57 -1.65
C LEU A 124 6.21 8.94 -2.84
N VAL A 125 5.00 8.41 -2.62
CA VAL A 125 4.18 7.80 -3.69
C VAL A 125 3.87 8.82 -4.78
N MET A 126 3.51 10.05 -4.38
CA MET A 126 3.21 11.14 -5.31
C MET A 126 4.45 11.53 -6.13
N ALA A 127 5.63 11.66 -5.51
CA ALA A 127 6.86 12.00 -6.21
C ALA A 127 7.24 10.95 -7.25
N GLN A 128 7.14 9.66 -6.90
CA GLN A 128 7.37 8.56 -7.84
C GLN A 128 6.37 8.60 -9.00
N ALA A 129 5.08 8.73 -8.70
CA ALA A 129 4.05 8.82 -9.74
C ALA A 129 4.31 9.99 -10.69
N ILE A 130 4.74 11.16 -10.20
CA ILE A 130 5.08 12.32 -11.03
C ILE A 130 6.26 12.02 -11.95
N ILE A 131 7.35 11.47 -11.40
CA ILE A 131 8.59 11.22 -12.14
C ILE A 131 8.37 10.15 -13.21
N GLU A 132 7.81 9.00 -12.84
CA GLU A 132 7.67 7.83 -13.72
C GLU A 132 6.61 8.04 -14.82
N SER A 133 5.54 8.79 -14.53
CA SER A 133 4.47 9.04 -15.50
C SER A 133 4.61 10.36 -16.26
N GLY A 134 5.59 11.21 -15.90
CA GLY A 134 5.72 12.56 -16.42
C GLY A 134 4.48 13.41 -16.16
N TRP A 135 4.00 13.43 -14.91
CA TRP A 135 2.71 14.04 -14.53
C TRP A 135 1.50 13.43 -15.26
N GLY A 136 1.51 12.12 -15.49
CA GLY A 136 0.44 11.38 -16.16
C GLY A 136 0.42 11.56 -17.68
N LYS A 137 1.45 12.16 -18.28
CA LYS A 137 1.52 12.42 -19.72
C LYS A 137 2.02 11.22 -20.54
N SER A 138 2.71 10.28 -19.90
CA SER A 138 3.19 9.04 -20.52
C SER A 138 2.03 8.26 -21.16
N ASP A 139 2.28 7.63 -22.31
CA ASP A 139 1.27 6.78 -22.96
C ASP A 139 0.91 5.56 -22.11
N PHE A 140 1.84 5.05 -21.31
CA PHE A 140 1.57 3.98 -20.35
C PHE A 140 0.63 4.44 -19.22
N ALA A 141 0.70 5.71 -18.82
CA ALA A 141 -0.21 6.29 -17.84
C ALA A 141 -1.59 6.55 -18.46
N LYS A 142 -1.65 7.15 -19.65
CA LYS A 142 -2.90 7.51 -20.35
C LYS A 142 -3.72 6.31 -20.80
N HIS A 143 -3.06 5.30 -21.38
CA HIS A 143 -3.74 4.16 -22.00
C HIS A 143 -3.63 2.88 -21.18
N GLY A 144 -2.61 2.78 -20.32
CA GLY A 144 -2.36 1.59 -19.51
C GLY A 144 -2.71 1.77 -18.03
N ASN A 145 -3.10 2.96 -17.58
CA ASN A 145 -3.25 3.29 -16.15
C ASN A 145 -2.01 2.90 -15.32
N ASN A 146 -0.83 2.91 -15.93
CA ASN A 146 0.42 2.51 -15.30
C ASN A 146 1.30 3.73 -15.03
N TYR A 147 1.20 4.24 -13.81
CA TYR A 147 1.85 5.49 -13.38
C TYR A 147 3.22 5.29 -12.74
N PHE A 148 3.65 4.03 -12.59
CA PHE A 148 4.89 3.65 -11.92
C PHE A 148 5.80 2.79 -12.82
N GLY A 149 5.48 2.66 -14.11
CA GLY A 149 6.28 1.88 -15.06
C GLY A 149 6.36 0.39 -14.73
N VAL A 150 5.33 -0.18 -14.10
CA VAL A 150 5.36 -1.57 -13.64
C VAL A 150 5.46 -2.52 -14.84
N HIS A 151 6.48 -3.37 -14.84
CA HIS A 151 6.62 -4.45 -15.80
C HIS A 151 5.87 -5.71 -15.34
N CYS A 152 5.51 -6.55 -16.31
CA CYS A 152 4.98 -7.88 -16.07
C CYS A 152 5.48 -8.86 -17.13
N TYR A 153 5.48 -10.15 -16.79
CA TYR A 153 6.19 -11.20 -17.56
C TYR A 153 5.26 -12.32 -18.02
N THR A 154 3.95 -12.10 -17.94
CA THR A 154 2.93 -13.05 -18.39
C THR A 154 2.38 -12.56 -19.72
N GLU A 155 2.24 -13.45 -20.70
CA GLU A 155 1.65 -13.07 -21.98
C GLU A 155 0.27 -12.42 -21.79
N GLY A 156 0.05 -11.28 -22.46
CA GLY A 156 -1.20 -10.52 -22.37
C GLY A 156 -1.39 -9.67 -21.11
N CYS A 157 -0.41 -9.61 -20.19
CA CYS A 157 -0.53 -8.80 -18.96
C CYS A 157 -0.39 -7.28 -19.18
N GLY A 158 -0.02 -6.85 -20.39
CA GLY A 158 0.26 -5.46 -20.70
C GLY A 158 0.64 -5.22 -22.16
N VAL A 159 1.29 -4.09 -22.42
CA VAL A 159 1.73 -3.67 -23.75
C VAL A 159 3.21 -3.99 -23.94
N LYS A 160 3.57 -4.63 -25.06
CA LYS A 160 4.96 -4.92 -25.40
C LYS A 160 5.67 -3.64 -25.87
N PRO A 161 6.94 -3.40 -25.47
CA PRO A 161 7.67 -2.22 -25.94
C PRO A 161 7.79 -2.20 -27.46
N ALA A 162 7.38 -1.10 -28.09
CA ALA A 162 7.49 -0.94 -29.53
C ALA A 162 8.97 -0.97 -29.96
N GLY A 163 9.28 -1.70 -31.03
CA GLY A 163 10.65 -1.81 -31.56
C GLY A 163 11.57 -2.75 -30.78
N ASN A 164 11.05 -3.49 -29.79
CA ASN A 164 11.78 -4.56 -29.10
C ASN A 164 10.96 -5.86 -29.09
N ASP A 165 10.91 -6.53 -30.25
CA ASP A 165 10.17 -7.79 -30.40
C ASP A 165 10.79 -8.94 -29.59
N SER A 166 12.05 -8.81 -29.21
CA SER A 166 12.76 -9.74 -28.30
C SER A 166 12.50 -9.48 -26.82
N ALA A 167 11.74 -8.44 -26.44
CA ALA A 167 11.45 -8.16 -25.04
C ALA A 167 10.73 -9.36 -24.39
N ASP A 168 11.27 -9.80 -23.25
CA ASP A 168 10.70 -10.83 -22.38
C ASP A 168 9.72 -10.25 -21.34
N PHE A 169 9.43 -8.95 -21.45
CA PHE A 169 8.53 -8.22 -20.55
C PHE A 169 7.50 -7.39 -21.31
N TYR A 170 6.43 -7.07 -20.60
CA TYR A 170 5.38 -6.14 -20.99
C TYR A 170 5.33 -5.00 -19.98
N VAL A 171 4.91 -3.81 -20.42
CA VAL A 171 4.51 -2.74 -19.52
C VAL A 171 3.06 -3.00 -19.11
N LYS A 172 2.84 -3.28 -17.83
CA LYS A 172 1.56 -3.73 -17.30
C LYS A 172 0.45 -2.72 -17.59
N THR A 173 -0.75 -3.22 -17.88
CA THR A 173 -1.95 -2.39 -17.97
C THR A 173 -2.91 -2.70 -16.82
N TYR A 174 -3.67 -1.69 -16.41
CA TYR A 174 -4.66 -1.79 -15.35
C TYR A 174 -6.02 -1.32 -15.86
N SER A 175 -7.08 -2.00 -15.43
CA SER A 175 -8.46 -1.58 -15.70
C SER A 175 -8.72 -0.21 -15.07
N SER A 176 -9.58 0.57 -15.73
CA SER A 176 -10.04 1.88 -15.24
C SER A 176 -11.10 1.73 -14.18
#